data_AF-A0A8K0KWF5-F1
#
_entry.id   AF-A0A8K0KWF5-F1
#
_cell.length_a   1.000
_cell.length_b   1.000
_cell.length_c   1.000
_cell.angle_alpha   90.00
_cell.angle_beta   90.00
_cell.angle_gamma   90.00
#
_symmetry.space_group_name_H-M   'P 1'
#
loop_
_entity.id
_entity.type
_entity.pdbx_description
1 polymer ?
#
loop_
_entity_poly.entity_id
_entity_poly.type
_entity_poly.pdbx_seq_one_letter_code
_entity_poly.pdbx_strand_id
1 'polypeptide(L)'
;MALTPLQAERRPSILYRTEVWDERHPWFNKSFDEDGNMVSRNPQATLDRRTMRRHLDISNRQQTPLLSFSNSWDRAMARRRYYINDGASDVSIIAIWVDSSEEIYDAYDEARALGLPNFEQYLDEYLVHRAVAAYKYSILAVFRGIVPEADAQIVLPRYQSIIQVPGGLPLLIADWIRQEMYAHTGVFNDLKLYTFLCSLSRIPVQKEMRNGQVRLNCLEPYFPASWTFNAV
;
A
#
# COMPACT_ATOMS: atom_id res chain seq x y z
N MET A 1 -7.71 5.27 26.85
CA MET A 1 -7.48 6.07 25.63
C MET A 1 -8.27 5.46 24.50
N ALA A 2 -9.02 6.27 23.75
CA ALA A 2 -9.66 5.83 22.51
C ALA A 2 -8.60 5.64 21.41
N LEU A 3 -8.83 4.72 20.48
CA LEU A 3 -8.03 4.62 19.27
C LEU A 3 -8.31 5.86 18.42
N THR A 4 -7.27 6.52 17.91
CA THR A 4 -7.41 7.75 17.14
C THR A 4 -6.80 7.54 15.77
N PRO A 5 -7.61 7.56 14.69
CA PRO A 5 -7.07 7.48 13.33
C PRO A 5 -6.05 8.58 13.05
N LEU A 6 -5.13 8.31 12.14
CA LEU A 6 -4.21 9.28 11.60
C LEU A 6 -4.96 10.46 10.98
N GLN A 7 -4.49 11.66 11.30
CA GLN A 7 -4.90 12.88 10.60
C GLN A 7 -4.49 12.80 9.13
N ALA A 8 -5.29 13.40 8.23
CA ALA A 8 -5.12 13.28 6.78
C ALA A 8 -3.70 13.65 6.32
N GLU A 9 -3.12 14.68 6.93
CA GLU A 9 -1.80 15.23 6.60
C GLU A 9 -0.65 14.29 6.97
N ARG A 10 -0.90 13.33 7.88
CA ARG A 10 0.07 12.31 8.30
C ARG A 10 -0.05 10.99 7.54
N ARG A 11 -1.07 10.84 6.68
CA ARG A 11 -1.31 9.59 5.95
C ARG A 11 -0.36 9.48 4.75
N PRO A 12 0.30 8.33 4.53
CA PRO A 12 0.94 8.05 3.25
C PRO A 12 -0.09 8.12 2.13
N SER A 13 0.30 8.55 0.94
CA SER A 13 -0.62 8.56 -0.21
C SER A 13 -0.82 7.18 -0.84
N ILE A 14 0.20 6.32 -0.73
CA ILE A 14 0.25 4.97 -1.31
C ILE A 14 0.60 3.98 -0.20
N LEU A 15 -0.09 2.85 -0.20
CA LEU A 15 0.17 1.72 0.69
C LEU A 15 0.24 0.43 -0.10
N TYR A 16 1.05 -0.50 0.38
CA TYR A 16 1.34 -1.79 -0.25
C TYR A 16 0.95 -2.93 0.67
N ARG A 17 0.28 -3.95 0.13
CA ARG A 17 0.00 -5.18 0.86
C ARG A 17 0.43 -6.38 0.05
N THR A 18 1.26 -7.22 0.67
CA THR A 18 1.66 -8.50 0.08
C THR A 18 0.71 -9.58 0.59
N GLU A 19 0.11 -10.32 -0.34
CA GLU A 19 -0.81 -11.41 -0.06
C GLU A 19 -0.35 -12.71 -0.68
N VAL A 20 -0.60 -13.81 0.01
CA VAL A 20 -0.55 -15.18 -0.49
C VAL A 20 -1.97 -15.59 -0.85
N TRP A 21 -2.17 -15.93 -2.12
CA TRP A 21 -3.47 -16.35 -2.67
C TRP A 21 -3.57 -17.87 -2.84
N ASP A 22 -2.48 -18.59 -2.59
CA ASP A 22 -2.47 -20.04 -2.45
C ASP A 22 -3.21 -20.46 -1.17
N GLU A 23 -4.44 -20.94 -1.33
CA GLU A 23 -5.34 -21.37 -0.23
C GLU A 23 -4.75 -22.48 0.65
N ARG A 24 -3.77 -23.23 0.14
CA ARG A 24 -3.13 -24.33 0.88
C ARG A 24 -1.95 -23.84 1.72
N HIS A 25 -1.48 -22.61 1.50
CA HIS A 25 -0.33 -22.07 2.19
C HIS A 25 -0.69 -21.62 3.62
N PRO A 26 0.17 -21.86 4.63
CA PRO A 26 -0.04 -21.37 6.00
C PRO A 26 -0.22 -19.83 6.12
N TRP A 27 0.23 -19.08 5.12
CA TRP A 27 0.15 -17.62 5.07
C TRP A 27 -1.01 -17.08 4.23
N PHE A 28 -1.90 -17.95 3.72
CA PHE A 28 -3.05 -17.54 2.89
C PHE A 28 -3.80 -16.36 3.50
N ASN A 29 -3.90 -15.24 2.78
CA ASN A 29 -4.48 -13.99 3.29
C ASN A 29 -5.09 -13.10 2.19
N LYS A 30 -5.66 -13.72 1.15
CA LYS A 30 -6.42 -13.03 0.11
C LYS A 30 -7.54 -12.17 0.72
N SER A 31 -7.55 -10.87 0.41
CA SER A 31 -8.55 -9.94 0.94
C SER A 31 -9.65 -9.55 -0.05
N PHE A 32 -9.48 -9.84 -1.34
CA PHE A 32 -10.47 -9.50 -2.35
C PHE A 32 -11.78 -10.29 -2.16
N ASP A 33 -12.90 -9.56 -2.08
CA ASP A 33 -14.25 -10.12 -2.17
C ASP A 33 -14.73 -10.21 -3.64
N GLU A 34 -15.98 -10.64 -3.84
CA GLU A 34 -16.59 -10.81 -5.17
C GLU A 34 -16.81 -9.47 -5.90
N ASP A 35 -16.95 -8.37 -5.16
CA ASP A 35 -17.14 -7.02 -5.68
C ASP A 35 -15.81 -6.31 -5.95
N GLY A 36 -14.67 -6.98 -5.71
CA GLY A 36 -13.33 -6.46 -5.88
C GLY A 36 -12.85 -5.55 -4.74
N ASN A 37 -13.58 -5.43 -3.63
CA ASN A 37 -13.11 -4.71 -2.46
C ASN A 37 -12.06 -5.55 -1.72
N MET A 38 -11.12 -4.89 -1.04
CA MET A 38 -10.27 -5.58 -0.07
C MET A 38 -10.97 -5.54 1.29
N VAL A 39 -11.27 -6.69 1.87
CA VAL A 39 -12.01 -6.81 3.13
C VAL A 39 -11.15 -7.54 4.16
N SER A 40 -11.12 -6.99 5.38
CA SER A 40 -10.50 -7.65 6.53
C SER A 40 -11.21 -8.96 6.85
N ARG A 41 -10.53 -9.89 7.54
CA ARG A 41 -11.09 -11.22 7.81
C ARG A 41 -12.29 -11.21 8.77
N ASN A 42 -12.49 -10.14 9.54
CA ASN A 42 -13.64 -9.99 10.43
C ASN A 42 -14.12 -8.53 10.46
N PRO A 43 -14.73 -8.03 9.37
CA PRO A 43 -15.04 -6.61 9.22
C PRO A 43 -16.15 -6.12 10.15
N GLN A 44 -16.94 -7.04 10.72
CA GLN A 44 -18.03 -6.73 11.66
C GLN A 44 -17.56 -6.60 13.11
N ALA A 45 -16.32 -7.00 13.41
CA ALA A 45 -15.78 -6.88 14.75
C ALA A 45 -15.59 -5.42 15.17
N THR A 46 -15.84 -5.15 16.45
CA THR A 46 -15.55 -3.84 17.04
C THR A 46 -14.04 -3.62 17.14
N LEU A 47 -13.60 -2.48 16.65
CA LEU A 47 -12.23 -2.01 16.82
C LEU A 47 -12.08 -1.30 18.18
N ASP A 48 -11.43 -1.98 19.12
CA ASP A 48 -11.05 -1.45 20.42
C ASP A 48 -9.56 -1.77 20.71
N ARG A 49 -9.03 -1.31 21.84
CA ARG A 49 -7.63 -1.55 22.23
C ARG A 49 -7.29 -3.04 22.33
N ARG A 50 -8.25 -3.90 22.70
CA ARG A 50 -8.04 -5.35 22.82
C ARG A 50 -7.94 -5.96 21.42
N THR A 51 -8.81 -5.59 20.51
CA THR A 51 -8.79 -6.02 19.11
C THR A 51 -7.50 -5.52 18.42
N MET A 52 -7.10 -4.27 18.66
CA MET A 52 -5.84 -3.72 18.16
C MET A 52 -4.62 -4.51 18.67
N ARG A 53 -4.55 -4.76 19.98
CA ARG A 53 -3.49 -5.60 20.57
C ARG A 53 -3.45 -7.00 19.97
N ARG A 54 -4.62 -7.61 19.74
CA ARG A 54 -4.70 -8.94 19.11
C ARG A 54 -4.20 -8.94 17.67
N HIS A 55 -4.47 -7.88 16.90
CA HIS A 55 -4.00 -7.73 15.53
C HIS A 55 -2.47 -7.57 15.47
N LEU A 56 -1.93 -6.75 16.38
CA LEU A 56 -0.51 -6.46 16.50
C LEU A 56 0.25 -7.50 17.32
N ASP A 57 -0.36 -8.61 17.72
CA ASP A 57 0.34 -9.72 18.34
C ASP A 57 0.60 -10.77 17.27
N ILE A 58 1.82 -10.83 16.75
CA ILE A 58 2.21 -11.76 15.68
C ILE A 58 2.02 -13.23 16.04
N SER A 59 2.00 -13.56 17.35
CA SER A 59 1.72 -14.92 17.82
C SER A 59 0.23 -15.26 17.74
N ASN A 60 -0.61 -14.23 17.65
CA ASN A 60 -2.06 -14.35 17.61
C ASN A 60 -2.55 -14.39 16.17
N ARG A 61 -3.20 -15.50 15.78
CA ARG A 61 -3.79 -15.68 14.45
C ARG A 61 -5.28 -15.32 14.37
N GLN A 62 -5.82 -14.64 15.38
CA GLN A 62 -7.23 -14.26 15.39
C GLN A 62 -7.57 -13.28 14.27
N GLN A 63 -8.73 -13.52 13.66
CA GLN A 63 -9.28 -12.62 12.65
C GLN A 63 -9.74 -11.32 13.33
N THR A 64 -9.46 -10.21 12.67
CA THR A 64 -9.67 -8.85 13.18
C THR A 64 -10.23 -7.98 12.06
N PRO A 65 -10.83 -6.82 12.37
CA PRO A 65 -11.38 -5.91 11.37
C PRO A 65 -10.29 -5.07 10.69
N LEU A 66 -9.01 -5.47 10.72
CA LEU A 66 -7.88 -4.66 10.28
C LEU A 66 -7.14 -5.32 9.13
N LEU A 67 -6.68 -4.51 8.19
CA LEU A 67 -5.78 -4.87 7.09
C LEU A 67 -4.44 -4.17 7.30
N SER A 68 -3.35 -4.94 7.44
CA SER A 68 -1.98 -4.43 7.43
C SER A 68 -1.51 -4.05 6.03
N PHE A 69 -0.83 -2.91 5.94
CA PHE A 69 -0.13 -2.41 4.77
C PHE A 69 1.23 -1.81 5.17
N SER A 70 2.18 -1.79 4.24
CA SER A 70 3.45 -1.07 4.34
C SER A 70 3.40 0.18 3.45
N ASN A 71 4.01 1.30 3.85
CA ASN A 71 4.23 2.43 2.93
C ASN A 71 5.46 2.22 2.00
N SER A 72 6.24 1.18 2.24
CA SER A 72 7.50 0.88 1.54
C SER A 72 7.32 -0.25 0.53
N TRP A 73 7.70 0.05 -0.72
CA TRP A 73 7.77 -0.92 -1.81
C TRP A 73 8.78 -2.05 -1.51
N ASP A 74 9.93 -1.73 -0.93
CA ASP A 74 10.95 -2.75 -0.64
C ASP A 74 10.52 -3.71 0.44
N ARG A 75 9.80 -3.23 1.46
CA ARG A 75 9.20 -4.11 2.46
C ARG A 75 8.19 -5.06 1.81
N ALA A 76 7.40 -4.57 0.85
CA ALA A 76 6.45 -5.41 0.11
C ALA A 76 7.17 -6.47 -0.75
N MET A 77 8.24 -6.09 -1.45
CA MET A 77 9.08 -7.00 -2.24
C MET A 77 9.83 -8.02 -1.37
N ALA A 78 10.41 -7.59 -0.25
CA ALA A 78 11.07 -8.48 0.70
C ALA A 78 10.09 -9.50 1.29
N ARG A 79 8.87 -9.07 1.61
CA ARG A 79 7.82 -9.96 2.11
C ARG A 79 7.33 -10.94 1.03
N ARG A 80 7.24 -10.49 -0.22
CA ARG A 80 6.96 -11.37 -1.37
C ARG A 80 8.04 -12.45 -1.49
N ARG A 81 9.31 -12.06 -1.44
CA ARG A 81 10.46 -12.98 -1.49
C ARG A 81 10.43 -13.99 -0.34
N TYR A 82 10.10 -13.53 0.87
CA TYR A 82 9.93 -14.40 2.03
C TYR A 82 8.86 -15.47 1.78
N TYR A 83 7.66 -15.09 1.31
CA TYR A 83 6.60 -16.06 1.05
C TYR A 83 6.96 -17.06 -0.05
N ILE A 84 7.60 -16.62 -1.14
CA ILE A 84 8.06 -17.52 -2.21
C ILE A 84 9.10 -18.51 -1.67
N ASN A 85 10.07 -18.04 -0.88
CA ASN A 85 11.09 -18.89 -0.28
C ASN A 85 10.49 -19.88 0.74
N ASP A 86 9.37 -19.53 1.37
CA ASP A 86 8.62 -20.40 2.29
C ASP A 86 7.68 -21.38 1.56
N GLY A 87 7.64 -21.35 0.22
CA GLY A 87 6.92 -22.32 -0.60
C GLY A 87 5.58 -21.83 -1.17
N ALA A 88 5.24 -20.54 -1.04
CA ALA A 88 4.01 -20.01 -1.60
C ALA A 88 4.03 -20.03 -3.14
N SER A 89 2.99 -20.61 -3.74
CA SER A 89 2.88 -20.75 -5.21
C SER A 89 2.13 -19.60 -5.90
N ASP A 90 1.39 -18.80 -5.13
CA ASP A 90 0.70 -17.60 -5.61
C ASP A 90 0.83 -16.47 -4.59
N VAL A 91 1.54 -15.42 -4.99
CA VAL A 91 1.84 -14.23 -4.18
C VAL A 91 1.57 -12.98 -5.01
N SER A 92 0.88 -12.01 -4.42
CA SER A 92 0.56 -10.72 -5.04
C SER A 92 0.99 -9.56 -4.16
N ILE A 93 1.48 -8.48 -4.77
CA ILE A 93 1.63 -7.18 -4.11
C ILE A 93 0.54 -6.26 -4.63
N ILE A 94 -0.22 -5.65 -3.73
CA ILE A 94 -1.35 -4.79 -4.05
C ILE A 94 -1.00 -3.37 -3.62
N ALA A 95 -1.11 -2.41 -4.53
CA ALA A 95 -0.92 -1.00 -4.24
C ALA A 95 -2.28 -0.29 -4.13
N ILE A 96 -2.47 0.49 -3.08
CA ILE A 96 -3.70 1.25 -2.85
C ILE A 96 -3.44 2.75 -2.69
N TRP A 97 -4.44 3.55 -3.06
CA TRP A 97 -4.57 4.97 -2.81
C TRP A 97 -5.32 5.21 -1.50
N VAL A 98 -4.75 6.06 -0.65
CA VAL A 98 -5.13 6.14 0.77
C VAL A 98 -6.15 7.24 1.09
N ASP A 99 -6.28 8.24 0.23
CA ASP A 99 -7.05 9.49 0.45
C ASP A 99 -8.55 9.24 0.74
N SER A 100 -9.04 8.05 0.41
CA SER A 100 -10.44 7.65 0.53
C SER A 100 -10.81 6.89 1.82
N SER A 101 -9.81 6.49 2.61
CA SER A 101 -9.99 5.61 3.77
C SER A 101 -9.98 6.44 5.06
N GLU A 102 -11.11 6.49 5.75
CA GLU A 102 -11.32 7.40 6.89
C GLU A 102 -10.63 6.93 8.17
N GLU A 103 -10.44 5.61 8.32
CA GLU A 103 -9.95 4.98 9.53
C GLU A 103 -8.65 4.21 9.28
N ILE A 104 -7.53 4.94 9.34
CA ILE A 104 -6.18 4.41 9.18
C ILE A 104 -5.39 4.70 10.45
N TYR A 105 -4.65 3.72 10.91
CA TYR A 105 -3.85 3.80 12.13
C TYR A 105 -2.39 3.54 11.80
N ASP A 106 -1.49 4.23 12.50
CA ASP A 106 -0.06 3.95 12.45
C ASP A 106 0.22 2.76 13.38
N ALA A 107 0.66 1.63 12.83
CA ALA A 107 0.83 0.39 13.59
C ALA A 107 1.92 0.52 14.65
N TYR A 108 2.98 1.31 14.37
CA TYR A 108 4.07 1.55 15.31
C TYR A 108 3.60 2.37 16.51
N ASP A 109 2.89 3.48 16.27
CA ASP A 109 2.34 4.31 17.34
C ASP A 109 1.37 3.53 18.22
N GLU A 110 0.49 2.72 17.62
CA GLU A 110 -0.46 1.87 18.35
C GLU A 110 0.23 0.75 19.13
N ALA A 111 1.21 0.06 18.55
CA ALA A 111 1.98 -0.98 19.22
C ALA A 111 2.76 -0.41 20.43
N ARG A 112 3.39 0.75 20.25
CA ARG A 112 4.09 1.48 21.31
C ARG A 112 3.13 1.89 22.43
N ALA A 113 1.97 2.47 22.09
CA ALA A 113 0.95 2.89 23.06
C ALA A 113 0.28 1.71 23.79
N LEU A 114 0.35 0.50 23.23
CA LEU A 114 -0.12 -0.74 23.85
C LEU A 114 0.95 -1.44 24.71
N GLY A 115 2.20 -0.97 24.67
CA GLY A 115 3.33 -1.56 25.39
C GLY A 115 3.72 -2.94 24.86
N LEU A 116 3.59 -3.17 23.55
CA LEU A 116 3.98 -4.43 22.93
C LEU A 116 5.51 -4.55 22.85
N PRO A 117 6.08 -5.75 23.06
CA PRO A 117 7.50 -5.98 22.78
C PRO A 117 7.77 -5.90 21.27
N ASN A 118 8.98 -5.51 20.88
CA ASN A 118 9.44 -5.42 19.48
C ASN A 118 8.50 -4.57 18.60
N PHE A 119 7.95 -3.48 19.13
CA PHE A 119 7.03 -2.60 18.38
C PHE A 119 7.71 -1.94 17.18
N GLU A 120 9.04 -1.89 17.15
CA GLU A 120 9.86 -1.37 16.05
C GLU A 120 9.65 -2.12 14.73
N GLN A 121 9.19 -3.38 14.77
CA GLN A 121 8.88 -4.13 13.55
C GLN A 121 7.74 -3.51 12.73
N TYR A 122 6.85 -2.77 13.40
CA TYR A 122 5.69 -2.08 12.82
C TYR A 122 6.05 -0.70 12.24
N LEU A 123 7.32 -0.31 12.25
CA LEU A 123 7.74 0.89 11.55
C LEU A 123 7.32 0.81 10.08
N ASP A 124 6.74 1.90 9.58
CA ASP A 124 6.19 2.01 8.21
C ASP A 124 4.98 1.09 7.92
N GLU A 125 4.38 0.48 8.94
CA GLU A 125 3.15 -0.31 8.83
C GLU A 125 1.92 0.52 9.23
N TYR A 126 0.86 0.38 8.43
CA TYR A 126 -0.40 1.09 8.58
C TYR A 126 -1.55 0.10 8.56
N LEU A 127 -2.55 0.35 9.40
CA LEU A 127 -3.71 -0.51 9.57
C LEU A 127 -4.94 0.20 9.03
N VAL A 128 -5.60 -0.41 8.04
CA VAL A 128 -6.87 0.09 7.50
C VAL A 128 -8.01 -0.69 8.14
N HIS A 129 -9.01 0.03 8.66
CA HIS A 129 -10.19 -0.58 9.27
C HIS A 129 -11.22 -1.03 8.24
N ARG A 130 -11.72 -2.25 8.44
CA ARG A 130 -12.77 -2.98 7.71
C ARG A 130 -12.44 -3.32 6.27
N ALA A 131 -12.35 -2.32 5.40
CA ALA A 131 -12.27 -2.54 3.98
C ALA A 131 -11.64 -1.36 3.22
N VAL A 132 -11.06 -1.68 2.06
CA VAL A 132 -10.71 -0.72 1.01
C VAL A 132 -11.70 -0.91 -0.12
N ALA A 133 -12.56 0.08 -0.30
CA ALA A 133 -13.62 0.05 -1.30
C ALA A 133 -13.07 0.20 -2.72
N ALA A 134 -13.40 -0.73 -3.61
CA ALA A 134 -13.00 -0.69 -5.02
C ALA A 134 -13.61 0.53 -5.74
N TYR A 135 -14.89 0.84 -5.46
CA TYR A 135 -15.61 1.95 -6.09
C TYR A 135 -15.03 3.34 -5.80
N LYS A 136 -14.14 3.46 -4.80
CA LYS A 136 -13.42 4.72 -4.51
C LYS A 136 -12.15 4.87 -5.34
N TYR A 137 -11.94 4.00 -6.33
CA TYR A 137 -10.73 3.97 -7.17
C TYR A 137 -9.46 3.82 -6.35
N SER A 138 -9.56 3.09 -5.25
CA SER A 138 -8.52 2.99 -4.23
C SER A 138 -7.54 1.87 -4.50
N ILE A 139 -7.88 0.89 -5.32
CA ILE A 139 -6.98 -0.19 -5.71
C ILE A 139 -6.31 0.21 -7.02
N LEU A 140 -5.00 0.48 -6.96
CA LEU A 140 -4.26 1.05 -8.08
C LEU A 140 -3.63 -0.02 -8.96
N ALA A 141 -3.05 -1.07 -8.36
CA ALA A 141 -2.38 -2.11 -9.12
C ALA A 141 -2.24 -3.40 -8.33
N VAL A 142 -2.22 -4.53 -9.04
CA VAL A 142 -1.92 -5.84 -8.47
C VAL A 142 -0.76 -6.47 -9.23
N PHE A 143 0.42 -6.54 -8.60
CA PHE A 143 1.58 -7.21 -9.16
C PHE A 143 1.53 -8.69 -8.77
N ARG A 144 1.19 -9.55 -9.72
CA ARG A 144 0.95 -10.98 -9.48
C ARG A 144 2.17 -11.85 -9.77
N GLY A 145 2.18 -13.01 -9.13
CA GLY A 145 2.98 -14.15 -9.51
C GLY A 145 4.29 -14.29 -8.75
N ILE A 146 4.96 -15.40 -9.02
CA ILE A 146 6.17 -15.86 -8.33
C ILE A 146 7.45 -15.71 -9.16
N VAL A 147 7.35 -15.08 -10.33
CA VAL A 147 8.48 -14.89 -11.25
C VAL A 147 9.61 -14.13 -10.54
N PRO A 148 10.89 -14.53 -10.72
CA PRO A 148 12.02 -13.84 -10.12
C PRO A 148 11.98 -12.33 -10.38
N GLU A 149 12.54 -11.57 -9.44
CA GLU A 149 12.56 -10.10 -9.54
C GLU A 149 13.40 -9.64 -10.73
N ALA A 150 13.01 -8.52 -11.33
CA ALA A 150 13.70 -7.91 -12.45
C ALA A 150 13.78 -6.39 -12.27
N ASP A 151 14.79 -5.80 -12.92
CA ASP A 151 14.93 -4.36 -13.00
C ASP A 151 13.85 -3.76 -13.91
N ALA A 152 13.17 -2.73 -13.41
CA ALA A 152 12.33 -1.85 -14.18
C ALA A 152 12.79 -0.39 -14.02
N GLN A 153 12.61 0.39 -15.07
CA GLN A 153 12.91 1.80 -15.13
C GLN A 153 11.64 2.62 -14.98
N ILE A 154 11.71 3.58 -14.06
CA ILE A 154 10.75 4.67 -13.95
C ILE A 154 11.41 5.89 -14.57
N VAL A 155 10.76 6.45 -15.59
CA VAL A 155 11.18 7.68 -16.27
C VAL A 155 10.12 8.73 -16.03
N LEU A 156 10.47 9.76 -15.28
CA LEU A 156 9.68 10.97 -15.05
C LEU A 156 10.42 12.16 -15.68
N PRO A 157 9.74 13.29 -15.95
CA PRO A 157 10.43 14.49 -16.40
C PRO A 157 11.57 14.86 -15.43
N ARG A 158 12.82 14.86 -15.92
CA ARG A 158 14.05 15.17 -15.16
C ARG A 158 14.43 14.15 -14.07
N TYR A 159 13.83 12.97 -14.06
CA TYR A 159 14.16 11.92 -13.10
C TYR A 159 14.10 10.54 -13.74
N GLN A 160 15.09 9.71 -13.45
CA GLN A 160 15.11 8.31 -13.84
C GLN A 160 15.57 7.49 -12.64
N SER A 161 14.87 6.38 -12.39
CA SER A 161 15.25 5.41 -11.37
C SER A 161 15.10 4.01 -11.90
N ILE A 162 15.93 3.12 -11.36
CA ILE A 162 15.77 1.68 -11.48
C ILE A 162 15.16 1.18 -10.18
N ILE A 163 14.17 0.30 -10.28
CA ILE A 163 13.50 -0.35 -9.16
C ILE A 163 13.42 -1.86 -9.40
N GLN A 164 13.37 -2.64 -8.33
CA GLN A 164 13.07 -4.07 -8.42
C GLN A 164 11.56 -4.26 -8.49
N VAL A 165 11.09 -5.09 -9.43
CA VAL A 165 9.68 -5.45 -9.56
C VAL A 165 9.54 -6.95 -9.79
N PRO A 166 8.33 -7.55 -9.62
CA PRO A 166 8.11 -8.92 -10.06
C PRO A 166 8.45 -9.09 -11.55
N GLY A 167 9.11 -10.19 -11.92
CA GLY A 167 9.52 -10.43 -13.30
C GLY A 167 8.35 -10.62 -14.26
N GLY A 168 8.64 -10.48 -15.56
CA GLY A 168 7.64 -10.52 -16.62
C GLY A 168 6.98 -9.17 -16.91
N LEU A 169 7.33 -8.12 -16.16
CA LEU A 169 6.93 -6.74 -16.42
C LEU A 169 7.86 -6.07 -17.44
N PRO A 170 7.37 -5.09 -18.21
CA PRO A 170 8.20 -4.37 -19.17
C PRO A 170 9.27 -3.51 -18.46
N LEU A 171 10.41 -3.31 -19.14
CA LEU A 171 11.51 -2.48 -18.64
C LEU A 171 11.03 -1.05 -18.35
N LEU A 172 10.16 -0.47 -19.18
CA LEU A 172 9.53 0.82 -18.91
C LEU A 172 8.17 0.59 -18.27
N ILE A 173 8.09 0.71 -16.95
CA ILE A 173 6.93 0.24 -16.19
C ILE A 173 5.77 1.25 -16.10
N ALA A 174 6.02 2.53 -16.40
CA ALA A 174 5.03 3.59 -16.23
C ALA A 174 3.76 3.35 -17.06
N ASP A 175 3.89 2.91 -18.31
CA ASP A 175 2.74 2.63 -19.18
C ASP A 175 1.97 1.39 -18.71
N TRP A 176 2.68 0.37 -18.22
CA TRP A 176 2.06 -0.81 -17.61
C TRP A 176 1.26 -0.43 -16.36
N ILE A 177 1.83 0.38 -15.46
CA ILE A 177 1.13 0.87 -14.27
C ILE A 177 -0.10 1.69 -14.67
N ARG A 178 0.01 2.55 -15.69
CA ARG A 178 -1.13 3.33 -16.17
C ARG A 178 -2.27 2.44 -16.67
N GLN A 179 -1.96 1.39 -17.41
CA GLN A 179 -2.95 0.42 -17.91
C GLN A 179 -3.56 -0.40 -16.77
N GLU A 180 -2.74 -0.88 -15.84
CA GLU A 180 -3.19 -1.62 -14.66
C GLU A 180 -4.12 -0.76 -13.78
N MET A 181 -3.75 0.50 -13.54
CA MET A 181 -4.61 1.46 -12.85
C MET A 181 -5.95 1.65 -13.56
N TYR A 182 -5.93 1.80 -14.89
CA TYR A 182 -7.17 1.91 -15.66
C TYR A 182 -8.02 0.64 -15.57
N ALA A 183 -7.40 -0.55 -15.56
CA ALA A 183 -8.12 -1.81 -15.44
C ALA A 183 -8.86 -1.95 -14.10
N HIS A 184 -8.28 -1.47 -13.00
CA HIS A 184 -8.91 -1.52 -11.66
C HIS A 184 -9.82 -0.34 -11.34
N THR A 185 -9.54 0.84 -11.91
CA THR A 185 -10.27 2.07 -11.56
C THR A 185 -11.20 2.56 -12.66
N GLY A 186 -11.06 2.08 -13.90
CA GLY A 186 -11.83 2.57 -15.05
C GLY A 186 -11.50 4.02 -15.46
N VAL A 187 -10.51 4.68 -14.83
CA VAL A 187 -10.15 6.07 -15.11
C VAL A 187 -8.64 6.27 -15.20
N PHE A 188 -8.21 7.15 -16.09
CA PHE A 188 -6.84 7.64 -16.09
C PHE A 188 -6.71 8.78 -15.07
N ASN A 189 -5.74 8.67 -14.16
CA ASN A 189 -5.51 9.69 -13.14
C ASN A 189 -4.00 9.92 -12.97
N ASP A 190 -3.50 11.01 -13.57
CA ASP A 190 -2.07 11.32 -13.58
C ASP A 190 -1.55 11.69 -12.18
N LEU A 191 -2.36 12.32 -11.32
CA LEU A 191 -1.97 12.58 -9.94
C LEU A 191 -1.67 11.27 -9.20
N LYS A 192 -2.57 10.28 -9.29
CA LYS A 192 -2.37 8.95 -8.71
C LYS A 192 -1.17 8.25 -9.32
N LEU A 193 -1.01 8.31 -10.64
CA LEU A 193 0.10 7.68 -11.35
C LEU A 193 1.45 8.26 -10.91
N TYR A 194 1.62 9.59 -10.92
CA TYR A 194 2.87 10.23 -10.55
C TYR A 194 3.21 10.01 -9.08
N THR A 195 2.21 10.08 -8.19
CA THR A 195 2.38 9.78 -6.77
C THR A 195 2.81 8.33 -6.56
N PHE A 196 2.21 7.40 -7.32
CA PHE A 196 2.55 5.99 -7.25
C PHE A 196 3.98 5.71 -7.77
N LEU A 197 4.35 6.28 -8.92
CA LEU A 197 5.72 6.17 -9.44
C LEU A 197 6.76 6.75 -8.46
N CYS A 198 6.47 7.89 -7.83
CA CYS A 198 7.32 8.45 -6.79
C CYS A 198 7.45 7.51 -5.57
N SER A 199 6.33 6.91 -5.14
CA SER A 199 6.34 5.95 -4.03
C SER A 199 7.18 4.70 -4.33
N LEU A 200 7.07 4.14 -5.54
CA LEU A 200 7.92 3.03 -6.00
C LEU A 200 9.41 3.39 -6.01
N SER A 201 9.74 4.63 -6.37
CA SER A 201 11.11 5.15 -6.42
C SER A 201 11.62 5.72 -5.09
N ARG A 202 10.89 5.56 -3.97
CA ARG A 202 11.22 6.12 -2.65
C ARG A 202 11.42 7.65 -2.67
N ILE A 203 10.74 8.34 -3.56
CA ILE A 203 10.74 9.80 -3.60
C ILE A 203 9.61 10.28 -2.68
N PRO A 204 9.94 10.94 -1.55
CA PRO A 204 8.93 11.57 -0.73
C PRO A 204 8.31 12.74 -1.48
N VAL A 205 6.99 12.78 -1.48
CA VAL A 205 6.21 13.81 -2.16
C VAL A 205 5.25 14.47 -1.19
N GLN A 206 5.07 15.78 -1.34
CA GLN A 206 4.07 16.55 -0.63
C GLN A 206 3.00 17.02 -1.61
N LYS A 207 1.73 16.85 -1.23
CA LYS A 207 0.59 17.40 -1.95
C LYS A 207 0.25 18.77 -1.39
N GLU A 208 0.07 19.75 -2.26
CA GLU A 208 -0.40 21.10 -1.92
C GLU A 208 -1.66 21.39 -2.73
N MET A 209 -2.74 21.77 -2.05
CA MET A 209 -3.98 22.19 -2.69
C MET A 209 -3.97 23.71 -2.88
N ARG A 210 -4.12 24.18 -4.12
CA ARG A 210 -4.20 25.61 -4.42
C ARG A 210 -5.15 25.88 -5.57
N ASN A 211 -6.15 26.72 -5.36
CA ASN A 211 -7.12 27.16 -6.38
C ASN A 211 -7.79 26.01 -7.16
N GLY A 212 -8.15 24.91 -6.48
CA GLY A 212 -8.76 23.73 -7.13
C GLY A 212 -7.78 22.89 -7.94
N GLN A 213 -6.47 23.12 -7.79
CA GLN A 213 -5.41 22.27 -8.35
C GLN A 213 -4.63 21.59 -7.24
N VAL A 214 -4.14 20.39 -7.53
CA VAL A 214 -3.23 19.64 -6.68
C VAL A 214 -1.83 19.79 -7.26
N ARG A 215 -0.91 20.35 -6.47
CA ARG A 215 0.52 20.37 -6.80
C ARG A 215 1.22 19.25 -6.04
N LEU A 216 1.90 18.37 -6.76
CA LEU A 216 2.75 17.32 -6.20
C LEU A 216 4.19 17.82 -6.23
N ASN A 217 4.79 18.06 -5.06
CA ASN A 217 6.16 18.53 -4.90
C ASN A 217 7.04 17.38 -4.42
N CYS A 218 8.12 17.06 -5.14
CA CYS A 218 9.18 16.20 -4.62
C CYS A 218 9.95 16.97 -3.54
N LEU A 219 10.21 16.32 -2.41
CA LEU A 219 11.00 16.94 -1.34
C LEU A 219 12.49 16.87 -1.66
N GLU A 220 13.25 17.88 -1.23
CA GLU A 220 14.72 17.84 -1.22
C GLU A 220 15.22 16.75 -0.26
N PRO A 221 16.40 16.13 -0.49
CA PRO A 221 17.42 16.44 -1.49
C PRO A 221 17.29 15.67 -2.82
N TYR A 222 16.18 14.98 -3.06
CA TYR A 222 16.05 14.02 -4.16
C TYR A 222 16.17 14.69 -5.54
N PHE A 223 15.22 15.59 -5.87
CA PHE A 223 15.29 16.50 -7.01
C PHE A 223 14.15 17.53 -6.92
N PRO A 224 14.39 18.80 -7.28
CA PRO A 224 13.34 19.81 -7.31
C PRO A 224 12.46 19.60 -8.55
N ALA A 225 11.35 18.90 -8.36
CA ALA A 225 10.28 18.83 -9.34
C ALA A 225 8.93 19.07 -8.69
N SER A 226 8.04 19.68 -9.47
CA SER A 226 6.64 19.80 -9.11
C SER A 226 5.77 19.58 -10.32
N TRP A 227 4.70 18.81 -10.15
CA TRP A 227 3.68 18.63 -11.18
C TRP A 227 2.36 19.18 -10.67
N THR A 228 1.59 19.80 -11.56
CA THR A 228 0.29 20.39 -11.22
C THR A 228 -0.79 19.62 -11.96
N PHE A 229 -1.82 19.23 -11.22
CA PHE A 229 -2.96 18.48 -11.70
C PHE A 229 -4.24 19.22 -11.33
N ASN A 230 -5.29 19.06 -12.14
CA ASN A 230 -6.62 19.51 -11.73
C ASN A 230 -7.10 18.62 -10.57
N ALA A 231 -7.77 19.19 -9.56
CA ALA A 231 -8.44 18.38 -8.56
C ALA A 231 -9.52 17.54 -9.27
N VAL A 232 -9.46 16.22 -9.05
CA VAL A 232 -10.43 15.24 -9.58
C VAL A 232 -11.42 14.93 -8.47
#